data_AF-A0A1Q6F242-F1
#
_entry.id   AF-A0A1Q6F242-F1
#
_cell.length_a   1.000
_cell.length_b   1.000
_cell.length_c   1.000
_cell.angle_alpha   90.00
_cell.angle_beta   90.00
_cell.angle_gamma   90.00
#
_symmetry.space_group_name_H-M   'P 1'
#
loop_
_entity.id
_entity.type
_entity.pdbx_description
1 polymer ?
#
loop_
_entity_poly.entity_id
_entity_poly.type
_entity_poly.pdbx_seq_one_letter_code
_entity_poly.pdbx_strand_id
1 'polypeptide(L)'
;MNDHWFIFPDPAPEGIDKYEVDPATVGEYTGLKDRKGIAIYEGDVIRSPLSEDKTRPHRIFYHTGNAAFMGALIDRKELCYLRLDQDWIYKFGKEVIGNIHDNPELIEKQTAERHKNKNSMFKKLDYQVFPSEEKTICVVDDPVYGGAHCYAIQHSEGFSDGKAKYVPVETRIQFVQKNDDGSVINGVQSEQLAYILLDRAIKLNNRFPSPQNEKQIAGLRMFLEGCEERVRDRMNRGVMGDLKQ
;
A
#
# COMPACT_ATOMS: atom_id res chain seq x y z
N MET A 1 -9.38 -7.59 42.01
CA MET A 1 -8.92 -6.30 42.56
C MET A 1 -9.32 -5.25 41.53
N ASN A 2 -9.91 -4.14 41.96
CA ASN A 2 -10.18 -3.04 41.04
C ASN A 2 -8.87 -2.26 40.96
N ASP A 3 -8.15 -2.41 39.84
CA ASP A 3 -6.85 -1.77 39.65
C ASP A 3 -7.10 -0.30 39.27
N HIS A 4 -6.80 0.62 40.20
CA HIS A 4 -6.88 2.06 40.00
C HIS A 4 -5.47 2.63 39.79
N TRP A 5 -5.31 3.53 38.82
CA TRP A 5 -4.03 4.16 38.47
C TRP A 5 -4.09 5.65 38.77
N PHE A 6 -2.98 6.22 39.26
CA PHE A 6 -2.92 7.62 39.67
C PHE A 6 -1.64 8.29 39.17
N ILE A 7 -1.73 9.56 38.75
CA ILE A 7 -0.58 10.42 38.46
C ILE A 7 -0.38 11.41 39.62
N PHE A 8 0.88 11.64 39.97
CA PHE A 8 1.31 12.56 41.03
C PHE A 8 2.12 13.72 40.42
N PRO A 9 1.96 14.97 40.90
CA PRO A 9 2.85 16.06 40.54
C PRO A 9 4.28 15.80 41.03
N ASP A 10 5.28 16.30 40.30
CA ASP A 10 6.68 16.32 40.72
C ASP A 10 7.26 17.74 40.59
N PRO A 11 7.70 18.41 41.69
CA PRO A 11 7.67 17.92 43.07
C PRO A 11 6.24 17.80 43.58
N ALA A 12 5.96 16.73 44.33
CA ALA A 12 4.68 16.57 44.98
C ALA A 12 4.50 17.70 46.01
N PRO A 13 3.46 18.55 45.91
CA PRO A 13 3.14 19.49 46.99
C PRO A 13 2.89 18.72 48.28
N GLU A 14 2.92 19.38 49.45
CA GLU A 14 2.76 18.75 50.78
C GLU A 14 1.39 18.06 51.03
N GLY A 15 0.59 17.82 49.98
CA GLY A 15 -0.68 17.10 49.99
C GLY A 15 -0.73 15.96 48.95
N ILE A 16 -1.68 15.04 49.14
CA ILE A 16 -1.93 13.89 48.26
C ILE A 16 -2.76 14.35 47.04
N ASP A 17 -2.24 15.30 46.26
CA ASP A 17 -2.81 15.61 44.96
C ASP A 17 -2.54 14.42 44.04
N LYS A 18 -3.55 13.59 43.85
CA LYS A 18 -3.51 12.42 42.96
C LYS A 18 -4.67 12.52 41.98
N TYR A 19 -4.36 12.30 40.71
CA TYR A 19 -5.35 12.29 39.65
C TYR A 19 -5.55 10.85 39.22
N GLU A 20 -6.75 10.31 39.43
CA GLU A 20 -7.11 9.00 38.88
C GLU A 20 -7.10 9.08 37.36
N VAL A 21 -6.48 8.09 36.72
CA VAL A 21 -6.31 8.04 35.26
C VAL A 21 -6.64 6.66 34.72
N ASP A 22 -7.05 6.61 33.46
CA ASP A 22 -7.00 5.38 32.68
C ASP A 22 -5.54 5.15 32.27
N PRO A 23 -4.88 4.06 32.70
CA PRO A 23 -3.50 3.77 32.31
C PRO A 23 -3.31 3.68 30.79
N ALA A 24 -4.35 3.34 30.03
CA ALA A 24 -4.29 3.23 28.58
C ALA A 24 -4.16 4.59 27.88
N THR A 25 -4.44 5.71 28.58
CA THR A 25 -4.34 7.07 28.03
C THR A 25 -3.12 7.83 28.54
N VAL A 26 -2.27 7.19 29.36
CA VAL A 26 -1.06 7.81 29.88
C VAL A 26 0.05 7.68 28.83
N GLY A 27 0.53 8.82 28.33
CA GLY A 27 1.63 8.89 27.35
C GLY A 27 2.90 9.51 27.94
N GLU A 28 4.06 8.97 27.56
CA GLU A 28 5.37 9.52 27.95
C GLU A 28 5.74 10.74 27.10
N TYR A 29 6.35 11.75 27.72
CA TYR A 29 6.90 12.90 26.99
C TYR A 29 8.12 12.47 26.19
N THR A 30 8.13 12.78 24.89
CA THR A 30 9.23 12.37 24.01
C THR A 30 10.53 13.15 24.21
N GLY A 31 10.50 14.24 24.97
CA GLY A 31 11.60 15.20 25.06
C GLY A 31 11.63 16.24 23.93
N LEU A 32 10.73 16.11 22.94
CA LEU A 32 10.71 16.92 21.71
C LEU A 32 9.52 17.86 21.68
N LYS A 33 9.68 18.97 20.94
CA LYS A 33 8.62 19.95 20.71
C LYS A 33 8.34 20.11 19.22
N ASP A 34 7.10 20.36 18.86
CA ASP A 34 6.69 20.67 17.49
C ASP A 34 7.16 22.08 17.07
N ARG A 35 6.85 22.49 15.83
CA ARG A 35 7.24 23.81 15.31
C ARG A 35 6.72 24.99 16.15
N LYS A 36 5.57 24.83 16.81
CA LYS A 36 4.93 25.87 17.64
C LYS A 36 5.42 25.81 19.09
N GLY A 37 6.35 24.91 19.41
CA GLY A 37 6.86 24.73 20.77
C GLY A 37 5.97 23.87 21.66
N ILE A 38 4.97 23.18 21.10
CA ILE A 38 4.08 22.26 21.82
C ILE A 38 4.84 20.95 22.06
N ALA A 39 4.84 20.48 23.30
CA ALA A 39 5.47 19.21 23.68
C ALA A 39 4.79 18.03 22.98
N ILE A 40 5.58 17.08 22.49
CA ILE A 40 5.10 15.87 21.80
C ILE A 40 5.16 14.69 22.78
N TYR A 41 4.06 13.96 22.90
CA TYR A 41 3.90 12.79 23.75
C TYR A 41 3.62 11.52 22.94
N GLU A 42 3.78 10.37 23.57
CA GLU A 42 3.23 9.13 23.05
C GLU A 42 1.71 9.25 22.84
N GLY A 43 1.22 8.74 21.72
CA GLY A 43 -0.19 8.86 21.32
C GLY A 43 -0.51 10.12 20.50
N ASP A 44 0.39 11.10 20.44
CA ASP A 44 0.18 12.28 19.60
C ASP A 44 0.16 11.94 18.10
N VAL A 45 -0.55 12.78 17.36
CA VAL A 45 -0.61 12.76 15.91
C VAL A 45 0.01 14.04 15.38
N ILE A 46 1.10 13.92 14.62
CA ILE A 46 1.82 15.06 14.04
C ILE A 46 1.71 15.10 12.51
N ARG A 47 1.65 16.29 11.92
CA ARG A 47 1.52 16.48 10.47
C ARG A 47 2.50 17.53 9.94
N SER A 48 2.94 17.38 8.68
CA SER A 48 3.70 18.41 7.95
C SER A 48 2.76 19.35 7.20
N PRO A 49 2.73 20.66 7.53
CA PRO A 49 1.93 21.66 6.80
C PRO A 49 2.59 22.11 5.49
N LEU A 50 3.88 21.82 5.28
CA LEU A 50 4.71 22.31 4.16
C LEU A 50 4.88 21.32 2.99
N SER A 51 4.30 20.11 3.05
CA SER A 51 4.34 19.17 1.93
C SER A 51 3.18 19.43 0.95
N GLU A 52 3.44 19.32 -0.36
CA GLU A 52 2.38 19.31 -1.40
C GLU A 52 1.33 18.22 -1.09
N ASP A 53 1.78 17.09 -0.53
CA ASP A 53 0.94 16.04 0.05
C ASP A 53 0.62 16.36 1.52
N LYS A 54 -0.29 17.30 1.77
CA LYS A 54 -0.74 17.77 3.11
C LYS A 54 -1.37 16.66 4.01
N THR A 55 -1.28 15.38 3.64
CA THR A 55 -2.32 14.39 3.97
C THR A 55 -1.86 13.23 4.86
N ARG A 56 -0.60 13.17 5.32
CA ARG A 56 -0.11 11.98 6.04
C ARG A 56 0.47 12.29 7.43
N PRO A 57 -0.39 12.32 8.46
CA PRO A 57 0.00 12.42 9.84
C PRO A 57 0.67 11.14 10.31
N HIS A 58 1.53 11.31 11.31
CA HIS A 58 2.25 10.24 11.97
C HIS A 58 1.73 10.11 13.39
N ARG A 59 1.40 8.89 13.81
CA ARG A 59 1.14 8.57 15.21
C ARG A 59 2.47 8.34 15.92
N ILE A 60 2.64 8.96 17.07
CA ILE A 60 3.82 8.81 17.92
C ILE A 60 3.62 7.62 18.87
N PHE A 61 4.64 6.77 18.97
CA PHE A 61 4.64 5.60 19.85
C PHE A 61 6.07 5.24 20.27
N TYR A 62 6.21 4.55 21.41
CA TYR A 62 7.50 4.00 21.80
C TYR A 62 7.73 2.65 21.10
N HIS A 63 8.85 2.52 20.37
CA HIS A 63 9.20 1.26 19.71
C HIS A 63 10.25 0.49 20.53
N THR A 64 9.81 -0.55 21.25
CA THR A 64 10.65 -1.36 22.15
C THR A 64 11.93 -1.88 21.49
N GLY A 65 11.85 -2.44 20.27
CA GLY A 65 13.02 -2.99 19.56
C GLY A 65 14.06 -1.95 19.13
N ASN A 66 13.69 -0.67 19.07
CA ASN A 66 14.59 0.43 18.70
C ASN A 66 14.95 1.30 19.91
N ALA A 67 14.35 1.01 21.08
CA ALA A 67 14.46 1.79 22.31
C ALA A 67 14.32 3.30 22.09
N ALA A 68 13.36 3.71 21.27
CA ALA A 68 13.18 5.11 20.87
C ALA A 68 11.72 5.42 20.52
N PHE A 69 11.35 6.69 20.66
CA PHE A 69 10.10 7.21 20.10
C PHE A 69 10.15 7.24 18.58
N MET A 70 9.08 6.74 17.98
CA MET A 70 8.92 6.55 16.55
C MET A 70 7.63 7.19 16.06
N GLY A 71 7.65 7.71 14.83
CA GLY A 71 6.47 8.21 14.13
C GLY A 71 6.09 7.23 13.03
N ALA A 72 4.92 6.61 13.14
CA ALA A 72 4.38 5.72 12.11
C ALA A 72 3.28 6.44 11.31
N LEU A 73 3.32 6.30 9.99
CA LEU A 73 2.23 6.74 9.12
C LEU A 73 0.93 6.03 9.51
N ILE A 74 -0.13 6.81 9.78
CA ILE A 74 -1.43 6.27 10.19
C ILE A 74 -2.04 5.36 9.10
N ASP A 75 -1.76 5.63 7.83
CA ASP A 75 -2.33 4.90 6.69
C ASP A 75 -1.55 3.64 6.29
N ARG A 76 -0.42 3.32 6.94
CA ARG A 76 0.39 2.13 6.66
C ARG A 76 0.46 1.22 7.88
N LYS A 77 0.55 -0.10 7.65
CA LYS A 77 0.99 -1.03 8.70
C LYS A 77 2.35 -0.54 9.23
N GLU A 78 2.65 -0.84 10.48
CA GLU A 78 3.83 -0.42 11.29
C GLU A 78 5.21 -0.82 10.70
N LEU A 79 5.34 -0.96 9.38
CA LEU A 79 6.55 -1.22 8.62
C LEU A 79 7.17 0.07 8.05
N CYS A 80 6.54 1.22 8.25
CA CYS A 80 7.02 2.53 7.80
C CYS A 80 7.00 3.52 8.97
N TYR A 81 7.93 3.35 9.92
CA TYR A 81 8.17 4.29 11.01
C TYR A 81 9.54 4.95 10.90
N LEU A 82 9.64 6.18 11.41
CA LEU A 82 10.87 6.95 11.47
C LEU A 82 11.15 7.33 12.91
N ARG A 83 12.43 7.33 13.30
CA ARG A 83 12.85 7.84 14.60
C ARG A 83 12.53 9.32 14.68
N LEU A 84 11.97 9.75 15.81
CA LEU A 84 11.80 11.17 16.04
C LEU A 84 13.14 11.80 16.40
N ASP A 85 13.43 12.92 15.77
CA ASP A 85 14.48 13.84 16.16
C ASP A 85 14.01 15.28 15.92
N GLN A 86 14.59 16.22 16.68
CA GLN A 86 14.15 17.61 16.69
C GLN A 86 14.40 18.32 15.33
N ASP A 87 15.46 17.93 14.62
CA ASP A 87 15.81 18.51 13.32
C ASP A 87 14.79 18.10 12.25
N TRP A 88 14.36 16.83 12.25
CA TRP A 88 13.32 16.33 11.34
C TRP A 88 11.99 17.05 11.56
N ILE A 89 11.61 17.27 12.82
CA ILE A 89 10.40 18.02 13.18
C ILE A 89 10.47 19.44 12.60
N TYR A 90 11.56 20.18 12.82
CA TYR A 90 11.67 21.55 12.34
C TYR A 90 11.83 21.63 10.82
N LYS A 91 12.65 20.76 10.23
CA LYS A 91 12.91 20.71 8.78
C LYS A 91 11.62 20.57 7.98
N PHE A 92 10.68 19.77 8.48
CA PHE A 92 9.39 19.52 7.82
C PHE A 92 8.22 20.25 8.48
N GLY A 93 8.52 21.19 9.40
CA GLY A 93 7.57 22.03 10.11
C GLY A 93 6.46 21.27 10.81
N LYS A 94 6.74 20.10 11.40
CA LYS A 94 5.74 19.22 12.01
C LYS A 94 4.97 19.95 13.11
N GLU A 95 3.66 19.74 13.12
CA GLU A 95 2.74 20.31 14.11
C GLU A 95 1.89 19.18 14.71
N VAL A 96 1.66 19.23 16.02
CA VAL A 96 0.67 18.37 16.69
C VAL A 96 -0.73 18.78 16.24
N ILE A 97 -1.54 17.81 15.85
CA ILE A 97 -2.92 18.03 15.36
C ILE A 97 -3.99 17.32 16.19
N GLY A 98 -3.60 16.57 17.22
CA GLY A 98 -4.47 15.81 18.11
C GLY A 98 -3.75 14.57 18.64
N ASN A 99 -4.46 13.71 19.37
CA ASN A 99 -3.95 12.43 19.86
C ASN A 99 -4.94 11.28 19.61
N ILE A 100 -4.51 10.04 19.80
CA ILE A 100 -5.33 8.85 19.51
C ILE A 100 -6.52 8.61 20.45
N HIS A 101 -6.55 9.26 21.61
CA HIS A 101 -7.60 9.08 22.62
C HIS A 101 -8.69 10.14 22.48
N ASP A 102 -8.29 11.41 22.35
CA ASP A 102 -9.22 12.55 22.23
C ASP A 102 -9.68 12.79 20.80
N ASN A 103 -8.89 12.36 19.80
CA ASN A 103 -9.16 12.57 18.38
C ASN A 103 -9.12 11.26 17.56
N PRO A 104 -9.90 10.22 17.92
CA PRO A 104 -9.91 8.94 17.19
C PRO A 104 -10.29 9.12 15.71
N GLU A 105 -11.07 10.15 15.38
CA GLU A 105 -11.46 10.48 14.01
C GLU A 105 -10.28 10.80 13.08
N LEU A 106 -9.12 11.20 13.61
CA LEU A 106 -7.89 11.43 12.82
C LEU A 106 -7.34 10.13 12.21
N ILE A 107 -7.61 8.99 12.87
CA ILE A 107 -7.24 7.66 12.40
C ILE A 107 -8.31 7.13 11.43
N GLU A 108 -9.58 7.26 11.82
CA GLU A 108 -10.71 6.75 11.04
C GLU A 108 -10.84 7.45 9.68
N LYS A 109 -10.75 8.79 9.64
CA LYS A 109 -10.88 9.56 8.39
C LYS A 109 -9.82 9.18 7.38
N GLN A 110 -8.57 9.01 7.79
CA GLN A 110 -7.50 8.62 6.88
C GLN A 110 -7.64 7.19 6.38
N THR A 111 -8.10 6.28 7.24
CA THR A 111 -8.40 4.91 6.83
C THR A 111 -9.56 4.88 5.82
N ALA A 112 -10.60 5.69 6.04
CA ALA A 112 -11.75 5.81 5.17
C ALA A 112 -11.45 6.54 3.83
N GLU A 113 -10.66 7.61 3.86
CA GLU A 113 -10.17 8.33 2.66
C GLU A 113 -9.27 7.42 1.82
N ARG A 114 -8.40 6.62 2.46
CA ARG A 114 -7.65 5.58 1.77
C ARG A 114 -8.58 4.58 1.09
N HIS A 115 -9.61 4.10 1.77
CA HIS A 115 -10.58 3.16 1.18
C HIS A 115 -11.40 3.80 0.05
N LYS A 116 -11.78 5.07 0.15
CA LYS A 116 -12.46 5.82 -0.92
C LYS A 116 -11.55 6.04 -2.14
N ASN A 117 -10.33 6.50 -1.95
CA ASN A 117 -9.36 6.70 -3.05
C ASN A 117 -8.93 5.35 -3.68
N LYS A 118 -8.88 4.28 -2.87
CA LYS A 118 -8.60 2.92 -3.37
C LYS A 118 -9.79 2.31 -4.12
N ASN A 119 -11.03 2.71 -3.85
CA ASN A 119 -12.20 2.28 -4.63
C ASN A 119 -12.51 3.17 -5.83
N SER A 120 -12.15 4.46 -5.82
CA SER A 120 -12.39 5.35 -6.97
C SER A 120 -11.38 5.17 -8.11
N MET A 121 -10.23 4.54 -7.84
CA MET A 121 -9.15 4.39 -8.81
C MET A 121 -9.13 3.01 -9.49
N PHE A 122 -9.97 2.05 -9.06
CA PHE A 122 -9.95 0.70 -9.61
C PHE A 122 -11.27 0.35 -10.30
N LYS A 123 -11.20 0.07 -11.60
CA LYS A 123 -12.32 -0.41 -12.40
C LYS A 123 -12.30 -1.93 -12.47
N LYS A 124 -13.42 -2.57 -12.09
CA LYS A 124 -13.58 -4.03 -12.25
C LYS A 124 -13.70 -4.39 -13.74
N LEU A 125 -12.97 -5.41 -14.16
CA LEU A 125 -13.03 -5.93 -15.53
C LEU A 125 -14.14 -6.98 -15.65
N ASP A 126 -14.72 -7.09 -16.85
CA ASP A 126 -15.82 -8.01 -17.15
C ASP A 126 -15.34 -9.43 -17.54
N TYR A 127 -14.06 -9.74 -17.32
CA TYR A 127 -13.51 -11.08 -17.56
C TYR A 127 -13.98 -12.07 -16.50
N GLN A 128 -14.42 -13.24 -16.96
CA GLN A 128 -14.88 -14.33 -16.10
C GLN A 128 -13.80 -15.41 -15.95
N VAL A 129 -13.58 -15.84 -14.70
CA VAL A 129 -12.81 -17.05 -14.41
C VAL A 129 -13.80 -18.20 -14.30
N PHE A 130 -14.01 -18.91 -15.40
CA PHE A 130 -15.02 -19.97 -15.48
C PHE A 130 -14.86 -21.02 -14.36
N PRO A 131 -15.95 -21.45 -13.69
CA PRO A 131 -17.35 -21.11 -13.94
C PRO A 131 -17.89 -19.90 -13.13
N SER A 132 -17.02 -19.12 -12.50
CA SER A 132 -17.42 -17.98 -11.65
C SER A 132 -17.89 -16.77 -12.47
N GLU A 133 -18.97 -16.14 -12.02
CA GLU A 133 -19.42 -14.81 -12.48
C GLU A 133 -18.79 -13.67 -11.68
N GLU A 134 -18.01 -13.96 -10.64
CA GLU A 134 -17.38 -12.94 -9.80
C GLU A 134 -16.29 -12.18 -10.55
N LYS A 135 -16.38 -10.84 -10.53
CA LYS A 135 -15.37 -9.94 -11.09
C LYS A 135 -14.19 -9.79 -10.14
N THR A 136 -13.14 -10.57 -10.39
CA THR A 136 -11.97 -10.74 -9.51
C THR A 136 -10.72 -10.03 -10.01
N ILE A 137 -10.79 -9.41 -11.19
CA ILE A 137 -9.71 -8.64 -11.78
C ILE A 137 -10.15 -7.17 -11.86
N CYS A 138 -9.29 -6.29 -11.35
CA CYS A 138 -9.47 -4.85 -11.40
C CYS A 138 -8.28 -4.22 -12.12
N VAL A 139 -8.52 -3.09 -12.75
CA VAL A 139 -7.50 -2.25 -13.37
C VAL A 139 -7.47 -0.89 -12.68
N VAL A 140 -6.28 -0.33 -12.45
CA VAL A 140 -6.14 1.07 -12.07
C VAL A 140 -6.60 1.92 -13.25
N ASP A 141 -7.71 2.63 -13.10
CA ASP A 141 -8.24 3.47 -14.16
C ASP A 141 -7.28 4.63 -14.42
N ASP A 142 -6.96 4.83 -15.70
CA ASP A 142 -6.12 5.92 -16.19
C ASP A 142 -6.76 6.46 -17.48
N PRO A 143 -7.08 7.76 -17.57
CA PRO A 143 -7.73 8.33 -18.75
C PRO A 143 -6.87 8.26 -20.01
N VAL A 144 -5.55 8.14 -19.90
CA VAL A 144 -4.64 8.15 -21.07
C VAL A 144 -4.62 6.79 -21.77
N TYR A 145 -4.41 5.71 -21.00
CA TYR A 145 -4.28 4.35 -21.55
C TYR A 145 -5.39 3.39 -21.14
N GLY A 146 -6.49 3.89 -20.55
CA GLY A 146 -7.59 3.06 -20.06
C GLY A 146 -7.17 2.08 -18.97
N GLY A 147 -6.10 2.41 -18.23
CA GLY A 147 -5.56 1.58 -17.16
C GLY A 147 -4.60 0.47 -17.58
N ALA A 148 -4.04 0.49 -18.79
CA ALA A 148 -3.20 -0.60 -19.31
C ALA A 148 -1.97 -1.01 -18.45
N HIS A 149 -1.60 -0.24 -17.43
CA HIS A 149 -0.33 -0.38 -16.73
C HIS A 149 -0.40 -1.02 -15.34
N CYS A 150 -1.56 -1.11 -14.67
CA CYS A 150 -1.61 -1.65 -13.31
C CYS A 150 -2.91 -2.41 -13.04
N TYR A 151 -2.77 -3.68 -12.67
CA TYR A 151 -3.88 -4.58 -12.39
C TYR A 151 -3.80 -5.13 -10.98
N ALA A 152 -4.96 -5.37 -10.37
CA ALA A 152 -5.11 -6.10 -9.12
C ALA A 152 -5.96 -7.34 -9.35
N ILE A 153 -5.48 -8.48 -8.84
CA ILE A 153 -6.11 -9.79 -9.02
C ILE A 153 -6.41 -10.35 -7.63
N GLN A 154 -7.69 -10.58 -7.35
CA GLN A 154 -8.13 -11.23 -6.14
C GLN A 154 -7.71 -12.71 -6.16
N HIS A 155 -7.14 -13.20 -5.07
CA HIS A 155 -6.70 -14.59 -5.00
C HIS A 155 -7.88 -15.56 -4.90
N SER A 156 -7.67 -16.77 -5.41
CA SER A 156 -8.67 -17.84 -5.42
C SER A 156 -8.16 -19.06 -4.66
N GLU A 157 -9.07 -19.73 -3.94
CA GLU A 157 -8.84 -21.07 -3.37
C GLU A 157 -9.08 -22.17 -4.43
N GLY A 158 -9.39 -21.78 -5.67
CA GLY A 158 -9.86 -22.68 -6.71
C GLY A 158 -11.33 -23.01 -6.52
N PHE A 159 -11.66 -24.30 -6.66
CA PHE A 159 -13.01 -24.81 -6.62
C PHE A 159 -13.22 -25.67 -5.37
N SER A 160 -14.12 -25.25 -4.47
CA SER A 160 -14.47 -25.99 -3.26
C SER A 160 -15.96 -25.87 -2.96
N ASP A 161 -16.55 -26.92 -2.39
CA ASP A 161 -18.00 -27.01 -2.10
C ASP A 161 -18.89 -26.69 -3.31
N GLY A 162 -18.48 -27.13 -4.51
CA GLY A 162 -19.26 -26.95 -5.74
C GLY A 162 -19.22 -25.52 -6.31
N LYS A 163 -18.38 -24.63 -5.79
CA LYS A 163 -18.26 -23.25 -6.30
C LYS A 163 -16.81 -22.75 -6.29
N ALA A 164 -16.55 -21.75 -7.14
CA ALA A 164 -15.30 -20.98 -7.04
C ALA A 164 -15.29 -20.20 -5.71
N LYS A 165 -14.14 -20.15 -5.05
CA LYS A 165 -13.94 -19.33 -3.85
C LYS A 165 -12.77 -18.39 -4.00
N TYR A 166 -12.92 -17.19 -3.43
CA TYR A 166 -11.93 -16.13 -3.44
C TYR A 166 -11.70 -15.59 -2.03
N VAL A 167 -10.48 -15.11 -1.78
CA VAL A 167 -10.04 -14.61 -0.47
C VAL A 167 -9.80 -13.10 -0.54
N PRO A 168 -9.78 -12.37 0.59
CA PRO A 168 -9.68 -10.90 0.59
C PRO A 168 -8.25 -10.37 0.33
N VAL A 169 -7.33 -11.22 -0.14
CA VAL A 169 -5.96 -10.82 -0.50
C VAL A 169 -5.81 -10.74 -2.02
N GLU A 170 -4.96 -9.83 -2.48
CA GLU A 170 -4.76 -9.52 -3.90
C GLU A 170 -3.27 -9.56 -4.28
N THR A 171 -2.98 -9.91 -5.53
CA THR A 171 -1.69 -9.67 -6.18
C THR A 171 -1.83 -8.49 -7.13
N ARG A 172 -0.80 -7.65 -7.19
CA ARG A 172 -0.72 -6.54 -8.14
C ARG A 172 0.29 -6.83 -9.22
N ILE A 173 -0.06 -6.47 -10.44
CA ILE A 173 0.82 -6.54 -11.61
C ILE A 173 0.95 -5.12 -12.15
N GLN A 174 2.13 -4.53 -11.98
CA GLN A 174 2.53 -3.28 -12.61
C GLN A 174 3.30 -3.61 -13.89
N PHE A 175 2.88 -3.08 -15.03
CA PHE A 175 3.63 -3.10 -16.28
C PHE A 175 4.56 -1.90 -16.37
N VAL A 176 5.64 -2.03 -17.15
CA VAL A 176 6.52 -0.90 -17.44
C VAL A 176 5.69 0.21 -18.09
N GLN A 177 5.74 1.41 -17.52
CA GLN A 177 5.05 2.59 -18.04
C GLN A 177 6.08 3.70 -18.27
N LYS A 178 6.14 4.22 -19.49
CA LYS A 178 6.88 5.44 -19.80
C LYS A 178 5.88 6.57 -19.94
N ASN A 179 5.99 7.57 -19.08
CA ASN A 179 5.12 8.74 -19.09
C ASN A 179 5.58 9.76 -20.15
N ASP A 180 4.68 10.66 -20.54
CA ASP A 180 4.96 11.71 -21.52
C ASP A 180 6.06 12.69 -21.06
N ASP A 181 6.22 12.85 -19.74
CA ASP A 181 7.31 13.64 -19.13
C ASP A 181 8.68 12.94 -19.18
N GLY A 182 8.75 11.73 -19.73
CA GLY A 182 9.95 10.91 -19.83
C GLY A 182 10.25 10.06 -18.60
N SER A 183 9.50 10.21 -17.51
CA SER A 183 9.65 9.36 -16.32
C SER A 183 9.20 7.91 -16.61
N VAL A 184 9.78 6.96 -15.87
CA VAL A 184 9.49 5.53 -16.04
C VAL A 184 9.04 4.94 -14.71
N ILE A 185 7.88 4.29 -14.72
CA ILE A 185 7.43 3.42 -13.64
C ILE A 185 7.88 2.00 -13.98
N ASN A 186 8.73 1.45 -13.12
CA ASN A 186 9.24 0.09 -13.27
C ASN A 186 8.11 -0.93 -13.10
N GLY A 187 8.12 -1.96 -13.94
CA GLY A 187 7.14 -3.03 -13.92
C GLY A 187 7.58 -4.22 -14.78
N VAL A 188 6.67 -5.15 -15.02
CA VAL A 188 6.88 -6.29 -15.90
C VAL A 188 6.56 -5.94 -17.35
N GLN A 189 7.10 -6.71 -18.28
CA GLN A 189 6.71 -6.71 -19.68
C GLN A 189 5.66 -7.81 -19.93
N SER A 190 4.84 -7.63 -20.96
CA SER A 190 3.81 -8.61 -21.37
C SER A 190 4.41 -10.00 -21.64
N GLU A 191 5.58 -10.01 -22.28
CA GLU A 191 6.35 -11.19 -22.61
C GLU A 191 6.77 -11.96 -21.36
N GLN A 192 7.16 -11.27 -20.28
CA GLN A 192 7.57 -11.92 -19.02
C GLN A 192 6.42 -12.71 -18.38
N LEU A 193 5.21 -12.13 -18.35
CA LEU A 193 4.02 -12.84 -17.85
C LEU A 193 3.63 -14.00 -18.76
N ALA A 194 3.68 -13.80 -20.07
CA ALA A 194 3.39 -14.87 -21.03
C ALA A 194 4.39 -16.04 -20.92
N TYR A 195 5.68 -15.78 -20.71
CA TYR A 195 6.68 -16.82 -20.46
C TYR A 195 6.43 -17.59 -19.16
N ILE A 196 6.01 -16.90 -18.08
CA ILE A 196 5.63 -17.56 -16.82
C ILE A 196 4.45 -18.51 -17.04
N LEU A 197 3.42 -18.06 -17.77
CA LEU A 197 2.26 -18.89 -18.11
C LEU A 197 2.65 -20.06 -19.02
N LEU A 198 3.54 -19.84 -19.98
CA LEU A 198 4.01 -20.87 -20.91
C LEU A 198 4.82 -21.95 -20.18
N ASP A 199 5.77 -21.55 -19.34
CA ASP A 199 6.55 -22.47 -18.51
C ASP A 199 5.64 -23.31 -17.61
N ARG A 200 4.66 -22.66 -16.97
CA ARG A 200 3.64 -23.36 -16.18
C ARG A 200 2.84 -24.36 -17.00
N ALA A 201 2.34 -23.96 -18.17
CA ALA A 201 1.54 -24.83 -19.04
C ALA A 201 2.35 -26.04 -19.52
N ILE A 202 3.63 -25.84 -19.88
CA ILE A 202 4.55 -26.93 -20.27
C ILE A 202 4.74 -27.91 -19.10
N LYS A 203 5.04 -27.40 -17.90
CA LYS A 203 5.24 -28.25 -16.71
C LYS A 203 4.00 -29.07 -16.37
N LEU A 204 2.82 -28.46 -16.45
CA LEU A 204 1.55 -29.17 -16.24
C LEU A 204 1.29 -30.21 -17.32
N ASN A 205 1.55 -29.88 -18.60
CA ASN A 205 1.36 -30.82 -19.70
C ASN A 205 2.35 -32.00 -19.64
N ASN A 206 3.58 -31.76 -19.23
CA ASN A 206 4.57 -32.84 -19.03
C ASN A 206 4.11 -33.84 -17.95
N ARG A 207 3.42 -33.36 -16.91
CA ARG A 207 2.90 -34.22 -15.85
C ARG A 207 1.57 -34.86 -16.22
N PHE A 208 0.68 -34.12 -16.89
CA PHE A 208 -0.67 -34.53 -17.27
C PHE A 208 -0.94 -34.09 -18.72
N PRO A 209 -0.49 -34.89 -19.71
CA PRO A 209 -0.66 -34.55 -21.11
C PRO A 209 -2.14 -34.42 -21.50
N SER A 210 -2.51 -33.32 -22.16
CA SER A 210 -3.87 -33.17 -22.71
C SER A 210 -3.91 -32.24 -23.93
N PRO A 211 -4.86 -32.46 -24.86
CA PRO A 211 -5.08 -31.55 -26.00
C PRO A 211 -5.39 -30.11 -25.57
N GLN A 212 -6.04 -29.93 -24.41
CA GLN A 212 -6.35 -28.61 -23.86
C GLN A 212 -5.09 -27.87 -23.42
N ASN A 213 -4.13 -28.57 -22.80
CA ASN A 213 -2.86 -27.96 -22.40
C ASN A 213 -1.99 -27.65 -23.64
N GLU A 214 -1.97 -28.53 -24.64
CA GLU A 214 -1.27 -28.27 -25.91
C GLU A 214 -1.83 -27.02 -26.61
N LYS A 215 -3.16 -26.86 -26.63
CA LYS A 215 -3.82 -25.65 -27.16
C LYS A 215 -3.40 -24.39 -26.41
N GLN A 216 -3.30 -24.44 -25.08
CA GLN A 216 -2.83 -23.30 -24.27
C GLN A 216 -1.37 -22.95 -24.60
N ILE A 217 -0.50 -23.94 -24.71
CA ILE A 217 0.92 -23.77 -25.06
C ILE A 217 1.05 -23.12 -26.45
N ALA A 218 0.32 -23.62 -27.45
CA ALA A 218 0.34 -23.07 -28.80
C ALA A 218 -0.12 -21.61 -28.84
N GLY A 219 -1.20 -21.26 -28.13
CA GLY A 219 -1.69 -19.89 -28.04
C GLY A 219 -0.68 -18.93 -27.39
N LEU A 220 -0.02 -19.37 -26.31
CA LEU A 220 1.00 -18.57 -25.64
C LEU A 220 2.24 -18.34 -26.52
N ARG A 221 2.65 -19.35 -27.30
CA ARG A 221 3.76 -19.20 -28.26
C ARG A 221 3.43 -18.20 -29.36
N MET A 222 2.22 -18.27 -29.92
CA MET A 222 1.76 -17.31 -30.93
C MET A 222 1.72 -15.87 -30.39
N PHE A 223 1.28 -15.69 -29.14
CA PHE A 223 1.33 -14.38 -28.49
C PHE A 223 2.77 -13.85 -28.35
N LEU A 224 3.70 -14.71 -27.90
CA LEU A 224 5.11 -14.35 -27.75
C LEU A 224 5.79 -14.02 -29.08
N GLU A 225 5.45 -14.73 -30.15
CA GLU A 225 5.91 -14.43 -31.51
C GLU A 225 5.47 -13.02 -31.94
N GLY A 226 4.18 -12.68 -31.77
CA GLY A 226 3.69 -11.34 -32.08
C GLY A 226 4.35 -10.23 -31.24
N CYS A 227 4.69 -10.53 -29.98
CA CYS A 227 5.48 -9.61 -29.16
C CYS A 227 6.88 -9.36 -29.74
N GLU A 228 7.58 -10.42 -30.17
CA GLU A 228 8.91 -10.33 -30.76
C GLU A 228 8.89 -9.57 -32.09
N GLU A 229 7.92 -9.87 -32.98
CA GLU A 229 7.73 -9.19 -34.26
C GLU A 229 7.58 -7.68 -34.07
N ARG A 230 6.74 -7.26 -33.10
CA ARG A 230 6.54 -5.86 -32.75
C ARG A 230 7.83 -5.18 -32.30
N VAL A 231 8.66 -5.86 -31.51
CA VAL A 231 9.95 -5.29 -31.07
C VAL A 231 10.94 -5.20 -32.24
N ARG A 232 11.02 -6.24 -33.08
CA ARG A 232 11.89 -6.26 -34.27
C ARG A 232 11.53 -5.15 -35.25
N ASP A 233 10.24 -4.92 -35.52
CA ASP A 233 9.78 -3.81 -36.36
C ASP A 233 10.32 -2.46 -35.83
N ARG A 234 10.16 -2.21 -34.53
CA ARG A 234 10.61 -0.97 -33.91
C ARG A 234 12.13 -0.80 -33.91
N MET A 235 12.87 -1.90 -33.77
CA MET A 235 14.33 -1.92 -33.95
C MET A 235 14.72 -1.54 -35.38
N ASN A 236 14.08 -2.14 -36.37
CA ASN A 236 14.35 -1.88 -37.79
C ASN A 236 14.06 -0.42 -38.18
N ARG A 237 13.08 0.19 -37.52
CA ARG A 237 12.67 1.59 -37.73
C ARG A 237 13.48 2.58 -36.89
N GLY A 238 14.33 2.11 -35.97
CA GLY A 238 15.17 2.97 -35.13
C GLY A 238 14.42 3.74 -34.04
N VAL A 239 13.22 3.29 -33.64
CA VAL A 239 12.33 3.99 -32.66
C VAL A 239 12.22 3.24 -31.33
N MET A 240 13.20 2.42 -30.98
CA MET A 240 13.19 1.68 -29.72
C MET A 240 13.19 2.60 -28.51
N GLY A 241 12.23 2.41 -27.60
CA GLY A 241 12.08 3.21 -26.38
C GLY A 241 11.43 4.58 -26.56
N ASP A 242 11.14 5.00 -27.79
CA ASP A 242 10.44 6.26 -28.07
C ASP A 242 8.92 6.07 -28.15
N LEU A 243 8.13 7.04 -27.71
CA LEU A 243 6.66 7.03 -27.89
C LEU A 243 6.23 7.33 -29.34
N LYS A 244 7.15 7.20 -30.30
CA LYS A 244 6.89 7.42 -31.73
C LYS A 244 6.17 6.21 -32.33
N GLN A 245 5.18 6.50 -33.17
CA GLN A 245 4.51 5.50 -34.00
C GLN A 245 5.51 4.83 -34.90
#